data_AF-A0AAW7IY23-F1
#
_entry.id   AF-A0AAW7IY23-F1
#
_cell.length_a   1.000
_cell.length_b   1.000
_cell.length_c   1.000
_cell.angle_alpha   90.00
_cell.angle_beta   90.00
_cell.angle_gamma   90.00
#
_symmetry.space_group_name_H-M   'P 1'
#
loop_
_entity.id
_entity.type
_entity.pdbx_description
1 polymer ?
#
loop_
_entity_poly.entity_id
_entity_poly.type
_entity_poly.pdbx_seq_one_letter_code
_entity_poly.pdbx_strand_id
1 'polypeptide(L)'
;MKEEIDENKEKEVIQKAYKYNGLLGIWIIAVFISFLLQVAKIITDSYLVWGFGLLILIYAIALHVQNHKLRIKSIASILVYSLNVLSVIGAVLIILANQAHNLLELEIGLLVGFVTVILQVLALVSALLATRKLRKLYPDVVGKRRKNIK
;
A
#
# COMPACT_ATOMS: atom_id res chain seq x y z
N MET A 1 -1.79 37.80 1.66
CA MET A 1 -3.00 36.94 1.75
C MET A 1 -3.03 35.78 0.74
N LYS A 2 -2.52 35.91 -0.50
CA LYS A 2 -2.37 34.75 -1.41
C LYS A 2 -1.27 33.76 -0.98
N GLU A 3 -0.15 34.25 -0.46
CA GLU A 3 0.99 33.41 -0.02
C GLU A 3 0.66 32.53 1.19
N GLU A 4 -0.08 33.04 2.19
CA GLU A 4 -0.52 32.23 3.35
C GLU A 4 -1.48 31.10 2.98
N ILE A 5 -2.35 31.30 1.98
CA ILE A 5 -3.28 30.27 1.51
C ILE A 5 -2.50 29.14 0.81
N ASP A 6 -1.42 29.48 0.12
CA ASP A 6 -0.58 28.50 -0.58
C ASP A 6 0.28 27.68 0.41
N GLU A 7 0.88 28.36 1.41
CA GLU A 7 1.64 27.70 2.48
C GLU A 7 0.78 26.74 3.32
N ASN A 8 -0.46 27.13 3.64
CA ASN A 8 -1.37 26.27 4.40
C ASN A 8 -1.82 25.06 3.58
N LYS A 9 -2.06 25.22 2.27
CA LYS A 9 -2.35 24.11 1.36
C LYS A 9 -1.17 23.15 1.25
N GLU A 10 0.06 23.66 1.12
CA GLU A 10 1.25 22.83 1.04
C GLU A 10 1.44 22.00 2.33
N LYS A 11 1.29 22.63 3.50
CA LYS A 11 1.31 21.95 4.81
C LYS A 11 0.24 20.85 4.89
N GLU A 12 -0.97 21.11 4.39
CA GLU A 12 -2.05 20.12 4.36
C GLU A 12 -1.72 18.91 3.48
N VAL A 13 -1.16 19.15 2.28
CA VAL A 13 -0.76 18.10 1.36
C VAL A 13 0.39 17.26 1.95
N ILE A 14 1.39 17.89 2.58
CA ILE A 14 2.49 17.21 3.29
C ILE A 14 1.94 16.30 4.41
N GLN A 15 0.99 16.82 5.20
CA GLN A 15 0.39 16.04 6.28
C GLN A 15 -0.42 14.85 5.75
N LYS A 16 -1.17 15.03 4.65
CA LYS A 16 -1.88 13.95 3.96
C LYS A 16 -0.92 12.89 3.44
N ALA A 17 0.16 13.28 2.75
CA ALA A 17 1.16 12.35 2.26
C ALA A 17 1.85 11.57 3.38
N TYR A 18 2.18 12.23 4.50
CA TYR A 18 2.74 11.56 5.67
C TYR A 18 1.78 10.50 6.23
N LYS A 19 0.51 10.87 6.44
CA LYS A 19 -0.54 9.95 6.89
C LYS A 19 -0.73 8.78 5.94
N TYR A 20 -0.81 9.04 4.64
CA TYR A 20 -1.06 8.00 3.66
C TYR A 20 0.12 7.05 3.51
N ASN A 21 1.37 7.51 3.58
CA ASN A 21 2.52 6.59 3.58
C ASN A 21 2.51 5.69 4.83
N GLY A 22 2.17 6.24 6.00
CA GLY A 22 2.04 5.46 7.24
C GLY A 22 0.90 4.44 7.18
N LEU A 23 -0.29 4.88 6.74
CA LEU A 23 -1.48 4.00 6.58
C LEU A 23 -1.25 2.92 5.54
N LEU A 24 -0.62 3.25 4.41
CA LEU A 24 -0.30 2.28 3.37
C LEU A 24 0.64 1.20 3.92
N GLY A 25 1.62 1.56 4.75
CA GLY A 25 2.46 0.58 5.43
C GLY A 25 1.67 -0.37 6.35
N ILE A 26 0.71 0.17 7.12
CA ILE A 26 -0.18 -0.63 7.97
C ILE A 26 -1.01 -1.62 7.14
N TRP A 27 -1.57 -1.16 6.02
CA TRP A 27 -2.36 -2.01 5.13
C TRP A 27 -1.52 -3.11 4.47
N ILE A 28 -0.27 -2.83 4.09
CA ILE A 28 0.62 -3.89 3.54
C ILE A 28 0.83 -4.99 4.58
N ILE A 29 1.04 -4.61 5.84
CA ILE A 29 1.20 -5.59 6.93
C ILE A 29 -0.08 -6.40 7.12
N ALA A 30 -1.26 -5.77 7.05
CA ALA A 30 -2.54 -6.47 7.16
C ALA A 30 -2.76 -7.50 6.04
N VAL A 31 -2.42 -7.14 4.79
CA VAL A 31 -2.48 -8.05 3.64
C VAL A 31 -1.49 -9.21 3.83
N PHE A 32 -0.27 -8.92 4.28
CA PHE A 32 0.74 -9.95 4.54
C PHE A 32 0.29 -10.96 5.59
N ILE A 33 -0.24 -10.49 6.72
CA ILE A 33 -0.78 -11.37 7.79
C ILE A 33 -1.95 -12.20 7.26
N SER A 34 -2.86 -11.57 6.52
CA SER A 34 -4.02 -12.26 5.94
C SER A 34 -3.59 -13.38 4.98
N PHE A 35 -2.57 -13.14 4.16
CA PHE A 35 -2.00 -14.16 3.27
C PHE A 35 -1.37 -15.32 4.06
N LEU A 36 -0.58 -15.04 5.10
CA LEU A 36 0.00 -16.08 5.96
C LEU A 36 -1.08 -16.95 6.63
N LEU A 37 -2.16 -16.32 7.12
CA LEU A 37 -3.29 -17.03 7.71
C LEU A 37 -4.03 -17.90 6.70
N GLN A 38 -4.11 -17.47 5.43
CA GLN A 38 -4.70 -18.23 4.35
C GLN A 38 -3.85 -19.45 3.96
N VAL A 39 -2.52 -19.28 3.84
CA VAL A 39 -1.58 -20.38 3.59
C VAL A 39 -1.62 -21.39 4.74
N ALA A 40 -1.73 -20.92 5.98
CA ALA A 40 -1.88 -21.76 7.17
C ALA A 40 -3.27 -22.44 7.27
N LYS A 41 -4.19 -22.18 6.33
CA LYS A 41 -5.59 -22.64 6.34
C LYS A 41 -6.38 -22.27 7.60
N ILE A 42 -5.94 -21.23 8.31
CA ILE A 42 -6.62 -20.69 9.51
C ILE A 42 -7.83 -19.85 9.08
N ILE A 43 -7.68 -19.09 8.00
CA ILE A 43 -8.77 -18.35 7.35
C ILE A 43 -8.92 -18.89 5.94
N THR A 44 -10.05 -19.53 5.66
CA THR A 44 -10.42 -20.00 4.32
C THR A 44 -11.28 -19.01 3.55
N ASP A 45 -11.79 -17.97 4.23
CA ASP A 45 -12.66 -16.98 3.63
C ASP A 45 -11.86 -16.03 2.72
N SER A 46 -12.07 -16.16 1.42
CA SER A 46 -11.40 -15.37 0.39
C SER A 46 -11.84 -13.89 0.46
N TYR A 47 -13.05 -13.58 0.93
CA TYR A 47 -13.60 -12.21 0.90
C TYR A 47 -12.77 -11.20 1.68
N LEU A 48 -12.13 -11.61 2.78
CA LEU A 48 -11.23 -10.75 3.55
C LEU A 48 -10.00 -10.32 2.74
N VAL A 49 -9.43 -11.25 1.98
CA VAL A 49 -8.24 -10.99 1.14
C VAL A 49 -8.59 -10.04 0.01
N TRP A 50 -9.74 -10.26 -0.66
CA TRP A 50 -10.24 -9.35 -1.69
C TRP A 50 -10.56 -7.96 -1.15
N GLY A 51 -11.20 -7.88 0.03
CA GLY A 51 -11.52 -6.63 0.69
C GLY A 51 -10.28 -5.81 1.05
N PHE A 52 -9.26 -6.44 1.64
CA PHE A 52 -7.99 -5.77 1.94
C PHE A 52 -7.20 -5.40 0.68
N GLY A 53 -7.23 -6.22 -0.37
CA GLY A 53 -6.64 -5.91 -1.68
C GLY A 53 -7.27 -4.67 -2.32
N LEU A 54 -8.59 -4.51 -2.23
CA LEU A 54 -9.28 -3.32 -2.73
C LEU A 54 -8.91 -2.06 -1.92
N LEU A 55 -8.89 -2.18 -0.59
CA LEU A 55 -8.52 -1.06 0.29
C LEU A 55 -7.09 -0.58 0.03
N ILE A 56 -6.14 -1.51 -0.16
CA ILE A 56 -4.75 -1.15 -0.42
C ILE A 56 -4.59 -0.48 -1.79
N LEU A 57 -5.42 -0.84 -2.78
CA LEU A 57 -5.46 -0.18 -4.09
C LEU A 57 -5.91 1.28 -3.97
N ILE A 58 -7.02 1.51 -3.26
CA ILE A 58 -7.58 2.85 -3.06
C ILE A 58 -6.55 3.74 -2.35
N TYR A 59 -5.90 3.22 -1.30
CA TYR A 59 -4.86 3.96 -0.58
C TYR A 59 -3.62 4.23 -1.43
N ALA A 60 -3.20 3.29 -2.28
CA ALA A 60 -2.08 3.49 -3.19
C ALA A 60 -2.36 4.58 -4.23
N ILE A 61 -3.57 4.62 -4.80
CA ILE A 61 -4.01 5.65 -5.74
C ILE A 61 -4.05 7.02 -5.05
N ALA A 62 -4.69 7.09 -3.87
CA ALA A 62 -4.75 8.33 -3.10
C ALA A 62 -3.35 8.87 -2.77
N LEU A 63 -2.44 7.98 -2.37
CA LEU A 63 -1.06 8.34 -2.08
C LEU A 63 -0.31 8.82 -3.33
N HIS A 64 -0.48 8.15 -4.47
CA HIS A 64 0.15 8.53 -5.74
C HIS A 64 -0.27 9.95 -6.15
N VAL A 65 -1.57 10.26 -6.06
CA VAL A 65 -2.12 11.59 -6.35
C VAL A 65 -1.52 12.65 -5.43
N GLN A 66 -1.37 12.37 -4.13
CA GLN A 66 -0.72 13.33 -3.21
C GLN A 66 0.77 13.51 -3.50
N ASN A 67 1.49 12.44 -3.79
CA ASN A 67 2.92 12.52 -4.13
C ASN A 67 3.16 13.30 -5.41
N HIS A 68 2.29 13.15 -6.41
CA HIS A 68 2.31 13.95 -7.63
C HIS A 68 2.10 15.45 -7.31
N LYS A 69 1.12 15.78 -6.46
CA LYS A 69 0.88 17.16 -6.01
C LYS A 69 2.08 17.77 -5.28
N LEU A 70 2.82 16.98 -4.51
CA LEU A 70 4.04 17.42 -3.82
C LEU A 70 5.30 17.37 -4.69
N ARG A 71 5.20 16.89 -5.94
CA ARG A 71 6.36 16.59 -6.81
C ARG A 71 7.41 15.69 -6.14
N ILE A 72 7.00 14.88 -5.17
CA ILE A 72 7.87 13.91 -4.49
C ILE A 72 7.85 12.61 -5.27
N LYS A 73 9.01 12.17 -5.75
CA LYS A 73 9.18 10.83 -6.34
C LYS A 73 9.00 9.78 -5.24
N SER A 74 7.80 9.20 -5.13
CA SER A 74 7.54 8.06 -4.25
C SER A 74 7.42 6.78 -5.06
N ILE A 75 8.47 5.98 -4.98
CA ILE A 75 8.53 4.64 -5.58
C ILE A 75 7.50 3.72 -4.92
N ALA A 76 7.20 3.93 -3.63
CA ALA A 76 6.29 3.08 -2.85
C ALA A 76 4.88 3.00 -3.45
N SER A 77 4.26 4.13 -3.79
CA SER A 77 2.90 4.14 -4.36
C SER A 77 2.84 3.46 -5.73
N ILE A 78 3.88 3.61 -6.54
CA ILE A 78 3.96 3.00 -7.88
C ILE A 78 4.14 1.49 -7.74
N LEU A 79 5.03 1.06 -6.83
CA LEU A 79 5.23 -0.36 -6.53
C LEU A 79 3.92 -1.02 -6.06
N VAL A 80 3.22 -0.43 -5.09
CA VAL A 80 1.96 -1.01 -4.60
C VAL A 80 0.91 -1.11 -5.70
N TYR A 81 0.77 -0.09 -6.54
CA TYR A 81 -0.18 -0.12 -7.65
C TYR A 81 0.11 -1.27 -8.62
N SER A 82 1.35 -1.36 -9.12
CA SER A 82 1.76 -2.41 -10.06
C SER A 82 1.59 -3.81 -9.47
N LEU A 83 1.89 -3.97 -8.19
CA LEU A 83 1.76 -5.24 -7.48
C LEU A 83 0.30 -5.64 -7.24
N ASN A 84 -0.59 -4.67 -7.02
CA ASN A 84 -1.99 -4.98 -6.84
C ASN A 84 -2.64 -5.42 -8.15
N VAL A 85 -2.28 -4.79 -9.28
CA VAL A 85 -2.69 -5.24 -10.61
C VAL A 85 -2.19 -6.66 -10.87
N LEU A 86 -0.91 -6.94 -10.56
CA LEU A 86 -0.34 -8.28 -10.68
C LEU A 86 -1.05 -9.30 -9.78
N SER A 87 -1.42 -8.91 -8.55
CA SER A 87 -2.19 -9.75 -7.62
C SER A 87 -3.57 -10.12 -8.17
N VAL A 88 -4.27 -9.18 -8.81
CA VAL A 88 -5.58 -9.44 -9.42
C VAL A 88 -5.43 -10.40 -10.60
N ILE A 89 -4.42 -10.18 -11.47
CA ILE A 89 -4.12 -11.09 -12.57
C ILE A 89 -3.81 -12.50 -12.04
N GLY A 90 -2.94 -12.60 -11.03
CA GLY A 90 -2.61 -13.87 -10.39
C GLY A 90 -3.84 -14.59 -9.81
N ALA A 91 -4.74 -13.86 -9.16
CA ALA A 91 -5.97 -14.42 -8.62
C ALA A 91 -6.92 -14.94 -9.72
N VAL A 92 -7.06 -14.21 -10.83
CA VAL A 92 -7.84 -14.67 -11.99
C VAL A 92 -7.24 -15.94 -12.59
N LEU A 93 -5.91 -16.01 -12.74
CA LEU A 93 -5.22 -17.21 -13.23
C LEU A 93 -5.44 -18.42 -12.32
N ILE A 94 -5.37 -18.25 -10.99
CA ILE A 94 -5.66 -19.32 -10.03
C ILE A 94 -7.10 -19.84 -10.18
N ILE A 95 -8.08 -18.94 -10.35
CA ILE A 95 -9.49 -19.32 -10.52
C ILE A 95 -9.68 -20.12 -11.81
N LEU A 96 -9.13 -19.63 -12.93
CA LEU A 96 -9.22 -20.31 -14.23
C LEU A 96 -8.53 -21.67 -14.19
N ALA A 97 -7.33 -21.74 -13.62
CA ALA A 97 -6.58 -22.99 -13.45
C ALA A 97 -7.35 -24.02 -12.61
N ASN A 98 -7.98 -23.56 -11.52
CA ASN A 98 -8.78 -24.42 -10.65
C ASN A 98 -10.04 -24.93 -11.36
N GLN A 99 -10.71 -24.10 -12.17
CA GLN A 99 -11.84 -24.52 -13.00
C GLN A 99 -11.42 -25.50 -14.10
N ALA A 100 -10.23 -25.32 -14.67
CA ALA A 100 -9.67 -26.20 -15.68
C ALA A 100 -9.06 -27.50 -15.10
N HIS A 101 -9.06 -27.66 -13.77
CA HIS A 101 -8.34 -28.72 -13.06
C HIS A 101 -6.85 -28.83 -13.46
N ASN A 102 -6.24 -27.71 -13.83
CA ASN A 102 -4.86 -27.65 -14.29
C ASN A 102 -3.92 -27.34 -13.11
N LEU A 103 -3.31 -28.39 -12.56
CA LEU A 103 -2.38 -28.30 -11.43
C LEU A 103 -1.18 -27.39 -11.71
N LEU A 104 -0.66 -27.39 -12.95
CA LEU A 104 0.54 -26.62 -13.30
C LEU A 104 0.26 -25.11 -13.31
N GLU A 105 -0.89 -24.69 -13.86
CA GLU A 105 -1.30 -23.29 -13.82
C GLU A 105 -1.65 -22.83 -12.39
N LEU A 106 -2.15 -23.74 -11.55
CA LEU A 106 -2.42 -23.46 -10.15
C LEU A 106 -1.13 -23.18 -9.37
N GLU A 107 -0.09 -23.98 -9.60
CA GLU A 107 1.24 -23.77 -9.00
C GLU A 107 1.88 -22.45 -9.47
N ILE A 108 1.77 -22.12 -10.76
CA ILE A 108 2.24 -20.84 -11.30
C ILE A 108 1.52 -19.68 -10.64
N GLY A 109 0.19 -19.76 -10.49
CA GLY A 109 -0.60 -18.73 -9.82
C GLY A 109 -0.19 -18.52 -8.35
N LEU A 110 0.05 -19.61 -7.61
CA LEU A 110 0.58 -19.55 -6.24
C LEU A 110 1.97 -18.90 -6.19
N LEU A 111 2.86 -19.26 -7.12
CA LEU A 111 4.22 -18.71 -7.20
C LEU A 111 4.20 -17.21 -7.51
N VAL A 112 3.32 -16.76 -8.41
CA VAL A 112 3.06 -15.33 -8.66
C VAL A 112 2.58 -14.62 -7.39
N GLY A 113 1.71 -15.27 -6.59
CA GLY A 113 1.27 -14.77 -5.29
C GLY A 113 2.44 -14.55 -4.32
N PHE A 114 3.33 -15.54 -4.19
CA PHE A 114 4.53 -15.42 -3.35
C PHE A 114 5.47 -14.30 -3.80
N VAL A 115 5.76 -14.20 -5.11
CA VAL A 115 6.59 -13.12 -5.67
C VAL A 115 5.96 -11.75 -5.38
N THR A 116 4.65 -11.64 -5.52
CA THR A 116 3.90 -10.41 -5.24
C THR A 116 4.05 -10.00 -3.77
N VAL A 117 3.97 -10.96 -2.84
CA VAL A 117 4.19 -10.71 -1.40
C VAL A 117 5.61 -10.20 -1.12
N ILE A 118 6.65 -10.80 -1.72
CA ILE A 118 8.04 -10.34 -1.56
C ILE A 118 8.19 -8.89 -2.03
N LEU A 119 7.61 -8.56 -3.18
CA LEU A 119 7.66 -7.21 -3.72
C LEU A 119 6.83 -6.21 -2.87
N GLN A 120 5.75 -6.66 -2.22
CA GLN A 120 5.00 -5.83 -1.28
C GLN A 120 5.85 -5.46 -0.04
N VAL A 121 6.74 -6.34 0.41
CA VAL A 121 7.71 -6.01 1.48
C VAL A 121 8.64 -4.86 1.04
N LEU A 122 9.12 -4.87 -0.21
CA LEU A 122 9.91 -3.75 -0.76
C LEU A 122 9.09 -2.45 -0.80
N ALA A 123 7.81 -2.54 -1.14
CA ALA A 123 6.90 -1.40 -1.14
C ALA A 123 6.69 -0.84 0.28
N LEU A 124 6.59 -1.71 1.29
CA LEU A 124 6.49 -1.33 2.70
C LEU A 124 7.74 -0.59 3.17
N VAL A 125 8.93 -1.14 2.89
CA VAL A 125 10.21 -0.49 3.22
C VAL A 125 10.27 0.90 2.59
N SER A 126 9.88 1.01 1.32
CA SER A 126 9.84 2.28 0.60
C SER A 126 8.86 3.28 1.23
N ALA A 127 7.67 2.84 1.63
CA ALA A 127 6.67 3.69 2.28
C ALA A 127 7.14 4.18 3.67
N LEU A 128 7.82 3.32 4.44
CA LEU A 128 8.41 3.68 5.72
C LEU A 128 9.57 4.67 5.55
N LEU A 129 10.43 4.48 4.54
CA LEU A 129 11.50 5.42 4.21
C LEU A 129 10.93 6.78 3.79
N ALA A 130 9.88 6.81 2.97
CA ALA A 130 9.20 8.05 2.58
C ALA A 130 8.60 8.77 3.80
N THR A 131 7.96 8.03 4.71
CA THR A 131 7.42 8.55 5.98
C THR A 131 8.53 9.16 6.84
N ARG A 132 9.66 8.47 7.00
CA ARG A 132 10.82 8.96 7.74
C ARG A 132 11.42 10.21 7.10
N LYS A 133 11.52 10.23 5.76
CA LYS A 133 12.02 11.38 5.00
C LYS A 133 11.14 12.61 5.21
N LEU A 134 9.81 12.47 5.06
CA LEU A 134 8.84 13.55 5.31
C LEU A 134 8.94 14.09 6.75
N ARG A 135 9.09 13.21 7.74
CA ARG A 135 9.26 13.63 9.14
C ARG A 135 10.54 14.44 9.38
N LYS A 136 11.64 14.09 8.69
CA LYS A 136 12.92 14.82 8.79
C LYS A 136 12.88 16.17 8.08
N LEU A 137 12.25 16.24 6.90
CA LEU A 137 12.16 17.46 6.10
C LEU A 137 11.16 18.48 6.67
N TYR A 138 10.04 18.01 7.23
CA TYR A 138 8.96 18.88 7.72
C TYR A 138 8.55 18.52 9.15
N PRO A 139 9.48 18.65 10.13
CA PRO A 139 9.21 18.27 11.51
C PRO A 139 8.09 19.10 12.15
N ASP A 140 7.95 20.37 11.79
CA ASP A 140 6.96 21.28 12.40
C ASP A 140 5.53 21.02 11.89
N VAL A 141 5.41 20.51 10.67
CA VAL A 141 4.12 20.16 10.04
C VAL A 141 3.65 18.79 10.50
N VAL A 142 4.55 17.82 10.55
CA VAL A 142 4.26 16.43 10.93
C VAL A 142 4.19 16.26 12.46
N GLY A 143 5.05 16.96 13.20
CA GLY A 143 5.21 16.83 14.65
C GLY A 143 4.15 17.54 15.49
N LYS A 144 3.41 18.51 14.92
CA LYS A 144 2.41 19.32 15.63
C LYS A 144 1.33 18.50 16.36
N ARG A 145 1.03 17.28 15.89
CA ARG A 145 0.04 16.39 16.50
C ARG A 145 0.46 15.82 17.87
N ARG A 146 1.76 15.78 18.20
CA ARG A 146 2.23 15.33 19.54
C ARG A 146 2.04 16.37 20.64
N LYS A 147 1.86 17.66 20.33
CA LYS A 147 1.71 18.72 21.35
C LYS A 147 0.28 18.87 21.89
N ASN A 148 -0.73 18.29 21.23
CA ASN A 148 -2.13 18.40 21.64
C ASN A 148 -2.67 17.18 22.40
N ILE A 149 -1.78 16.31 22.88
CA ILE A 149 -2.12 15.27 23.87
C ILE A 149 -1.49 15.73 25.18
N LYS A 150 -2.22 16.55 25.93
CA LYS A 150 -1.96 16.86 27.34
C LYS A 150 -3.26 16.60 28.09
#